data_AF-A0A3D3T872-F1
#
_entry.id   AF-A0A3D3T872-F1
#
_cell.length_a   1.000
_cell.length_b   1.000
_cell.length_c   1.000
_cell.angle_alpha   90.00
_cell.angle_beta   90.00
_cell.angle_gamma   90.00
#
_symmetry.space_group_name_H-M   'P 1'
#
loop_
_entity.id
_entity.type
_entity.pdbx_description
1 polymer ?
#
loop_
_entity_poly.entity_id
_entity_poly.type
_entity_poly.pdbx_seq_one_letter_code
_entity_poly.pdbx_strand_id
1 'polypeptide(L)' 'MTRGKIGLLDLLWKELGTDYLSDLRLEEFRPTLYRLTASLDAEGFPLEEWTDALRYLSGRCCEVRTAHEAKEAMLRYFTP' A
#
# COMPACT_ATOMS: atom_id res chain seq x y z
N MET A 1 -12.92 21.80 9.90
CA MET A 1 -11.79 20.86 9.72
C MET A 1 -12.02 20.17 8.38
N THR A 2 -11.28 20.57 7.35
CA THR A 2 -11.36 19.90 6.04
C THR A 2 -10.91 18.46 6.24
N ARG A 3 -11.83 17.51 6.02
CA ARG A 3 -11.57 16.06 6.03
C ARG A 3 -10.56 15.79 4.91
N GLY A 4 -9.27 15.88 5.20
CA GLY A 4 -8.22 15.47 4.27
C GLY A 4 -8.41 13.99 3.99
N LYS A 5 -8.49 13.61 2.71
CA LYS A 5 -8.42 12.19 2.32
C LYS A 5 -7.13 11.63 2.94
N ILE A 6 -7.24 10.61 3.78
CA ILE A 6 -6.09 9.85 4.25
C ILE A 6 -5.45 9.19 3.02
N GLY A 7 -4.13 9.29 2.85
CA GLY A 7 -3.44 8.65 1.73
C GLY A 7 -3.35 7.14 1.94
N LEU A 8 -3.07 6.37 0.88
CA LEU A 8 -2.99 4.92 0.91
C LEU A 8 -1.95 4.41 1.93
N LEU A 9 -0.74 4.99 1.93
CA LEU A 9 0.31 4.62 2.88
C LEU A 9 -0.09 4.92 4.33
N ASP A 10 -0.72 6.07 4.56
CA ASP A 10 -1.21 6.45 5.89
C ASP A 10 -2.34 5.53 6.35
N LEU A 11 -3.21 5.11 5.43
CA LEU A 11 -4.26 4.13 5.72
C LEU A 11 -3.64 2.79 6.13
N LEU A 12 -2.71 2.25 5.33
CA LEU A 12 -2.06 0.97 5.63
C LEU A 12 -1.32 1.02 6.97
N TRP A 13 -0.62 2.12 7.25
CA TRP A 13 0.06 2.34 8.52
C TRP A 13 -0.91 2.36 9.70
N LYS A 14 -1.99 3.14 9.58
CA LYS A 14 -3.01 3.28 10.62
C LYS A 14 -3.73 1.97 10.90
N GLU A 15 -4.08 1.21 9.86
CA GLU A 15 -4.77 -0.08 9.99
C GLU A 15 -3.85 -1.18 10.51
N LEU A 16 -2.55 -1.12 10.22
CA LEU A 16 -1.57 -2.04 10.79
C LEU A 16 -1.31 -1.74 12.28
N GLY A 17 -1.45 -0.47 12.71
CA GLY A 17 -1.31 -0.05 14.10
C GLY A 17 0.13 -0.06 14.61
N THR A 18 1.09 0.23 13.73
CA THR A 18 2.53 0.29 14.07
C THR A 18 2.96 1.70 14.48
N ASP A 19 4.04 1.79 15.27
CA ASP A 19 4.53 3.07 15.78
C ASP A 19 5.15 3.94 14.68
N TYR A 20 5.76 3.33 13.65
CA TYR A 20 6.42 4.05 12.57
C TYR A 20 5.96 3.58 11.18
N LEU A 21 5.79 4.53 10.25
CA LEU A 21 5.47 4.23 8.85
C LEU A 21 6.50 3.28 8.19
N SER A 22 7.77 3.35 8.63
CA SER A 22 8.83 2.45 8.17
C SER A 22 8.58 0.99 8.48
N ASP A 23 7.79 0.70 9.51
CA ASP A 23 7.51 -0.66 9.96
C ASP A 23 6.72 -1.43 8.91
N LEU A 24 5.98 -0.74 8.02
CA LEU A 24 5.32 -1.36 6.86
C LEU A 24 6.28 -2.14 5.95
N ARG A 25 7.59 -1.88 6.01
CA ARG A 25 8.61 -2.62 5.23
C ARG A 25 9.07 -3.91 5.89
N LEU A 26 8.72 -4.17 7.15
CA LEU A 26 9.11 -5.38 7.87
C LEU A 26 8.38 -6.60 7.32
N GLU A 27 9.12 -7.68 7.09
CA GLU A 27 8.60 -8.87 6.42
C GLU A 27 7.48 -9.55 7.22
N GLU A 28 7.54 -9.46 8.55
CA GLU A 28 6.53 -10.02 9.46
C GLU A 28 5.13 -9.44 9.26
N PHE A 29 5.03 -8.22 8.71
CA PHE A 29 3.75 -7.57 8.44
C PHE A 29 3.21 -7.83 7.04
N ARG A 30 3.98 -8.45 6.13
CA ARG A 30 3.52 -8.75 4.76
C ARG A 30 2.20 -9.53 4.71
N PRO A 31 1.96 -10.58 5.53
CA PRO A 31 0.67 -11.27 5.52
C PRO A 31 -0.51 -10.38 5.89
N THR A 32 -0.30 -9.44 6.82
CA THR A 32 -1.34 -8.49 7.24
C THR A 32 -1.56 -7.41 6.18
N LEU A 33 -0.48 -6.87 5.61
CA LEU A 33 -0.53 -5.92 4.50
C LEU A 33 -1.18 -6.52 3.26
N TYR A 34 -0.96 -7.80 2.97
CA TYR A 34 -1.65 -8.53 1.91
C TYR A 34 -3.17 -8.49 2.14
N ARG A 35 -3.65 -8.90 3.32
CA ARG A 35 -5.08 -8.95 3.63
C ARG A 35 -5.72 -7.56 3.59
N LEU A 36 -5.05 -6.56 4.16
CA LEU A 36 -5.51 -5.17 4.12
C LEU A 36 -5.58 -4.65 2.70
N THR A 37 -4.51 -4.82 1.91
CA THR A 37 -4.46 -4.35 0.53
C THR A 37 -5.50 -5.06 -0.34
N ALA A 38 -5.70 -6.36 -0.14
CA ALA A 38 -6.66 -7.15 -0.91
C ALA A 38 -8.11 -6.64 -0.74
N SER A 39 -8.46 -6.16 0.46
CA SER A 39 -9.81 -5.66 0.77
C SER A 39 -10.09 -4.24 0.25
N LEU A 40 -9.06 -3.47 -0.11
CA LEU A 40 -9.22 -2.13 -0.67
C LEU A 40 -9.74 -2.19 -2.11
N ASP A 41 -10.60 -1.26 -2.49
CA ASP A 41 -10.92 -1.05 -3.90
C ASP A 41 -9.74 -0.37 -4.61
N ALA A 42 -9.36 -0.87 -5.79
CA ALA A 42 -8.31 -0.26 -6.59
C ALA A 42 -8.66 1.18 -6.98
N GLU A 43 -9.95 1.47 -7.22
CA GLU A 43 -10.43 2.82 -7.56
C GLU A 43 -10.60 3.73 -6.33
N GLY A 44 -10.40 3.19 -5.11
CA GLY A 44 -10.49 3.95 -3.86
C GLY A 44 -9.39 5.00 -3.70
N PHE A 45 -8.26 4.83 -4.41
CA PHE A 45 -7.11 5.71 -4.39
C PHE A 45 -6.62 5.99 -5.81
N PRO A 46 -6.06 7.19 -6.07
CA PRO A 46 -5.50 7.51 -7.37
C PRO A 46 -4.27 6.64 -7.67
N LEU A 47 -3.95 6.45 -8.95
CA LEU A 47 -2.81 5.63 -9.40
C LEU A 47 -1.49 6.07 -8.75
N GLU A 48 -1.30 7.37 -8.58
CA GLU A 48 -0.11 7.97 -8.00
C GLU A 48 0.15 7.43 -6.60
N GLU A 49 -0.89 7.33 -5.76
CA GLU A 49 -0.75 6.81 -4.39
C GLU A 49 -0.42 5.32 -4.36
N TRP A 50 -1.05 4.52 -5.23
CA TRP A 50 -0.71 3.11 -5.38
C TRP A 50 0.74 2.91 -5.85
N THR A 51 1.18 3.73 -6.80
CA THR A 51 2.54 3.67 -7.36
C THR A 51 3.57 4.07 -6.30
N ASP A 52 3.30 5.12 -5.55
CA ASP A 52 4.18 5.60 -4.47
C ASP A 52 4.25 4.59 -3.33
N ALA A 53 3.11 3.99 -2.94
CA ALA A 53 3.09 2.93 -1.93
C ALA A 53 3.91 1.71 -2.37
N LEU A 54 3.72 1.24 -3.61
CA LEU A 54 4.49 0.13 -4.16
C LEU A 54 5.99 0.43 -4.18
N ARG A 55 6.40 1.63 -4.62
CA ARG A 55 7.81 2.05 -4.63
C ARG A 55 8.37 2.12 -3.22
N TYR A 56 7.63 2.69 -2.28
CA TYR A 56 8.03 2.81 -0.87
C TYR A 56 8.26 1.45 -0.21
N LEU A 57 7.33 0.51 -0.44
CA LEU A 57 7.34 -0.80 0.21
C LEU A 57 8.35 -1.77 -0.42
N SER A 58 8.47 -1.76 -1.74
CA SER A 58 9.36 -2.67 -2.47
C SER A 58 10.78 -2.13 -2.65
N GLY A 59 10.97 -0.81 -2.52
CA GLY A 59 12.22 -0.12 -2.86
C GLY A 59 12.55 -0.14 -4.36
N ARG A 60 11.63 -0.58 -5.22
CA ARG A 60 11.84 -0.73 -6.66
C ARG A 60 11.03 0.29 -7.44
N CYS A 61 11.60 0.76 -8.56
CA CYS A 61 10.83 1.48 -9.56
C CYS A 61 9.95 0.47 -10.31
N CYS A 62 8.63 0.56 -10.14
CA CYS A 62 7.66 -0.22 -10.89
C CYS A 62 7.00 0.66 -11.94
N GLU A 63 6.95 0.18 -13.18
CA GLU A 63 6.15 0.77 -14.24
C GLU A 63 4.77 0.14 -14.23
N VAL A 64 3.79 0.89 -13.73
CA VAL A 64 2.38 0.49 -13.66
C VAL A 64 1.54 1.58 -14.31
N ARG A 65 0.48 1.19 -15.02
CA ARG A 65 -0.35 2.10 -15.83
C ARG A 65 -1.73 2.32 -15.22
N THR A 66 -2.15 1.46 -14.30
CA THR A 66 -3.47 1.53 -13.66
C THR A 66 -3.39 1.21 -12.17
N ALA A 67 -4.34 1.72 -11.40
CA ALA A 67 -4.42 1.46 -9.95
C ALA A 67 -4.56 -0.04 -9.66
N HIS A 68 -5.28 -0.77 -10.54
CA HIS A 68 -5.41 -2.21 -10.45
C HIS A 68 -4.07 -2.94 -10.66
N GLU A 69 -3.27 -2.54 -11.66
CA GLU A 69 -1.94 -3.11 -11.88
C GLU A 69 -1.02 -2.87 -10.68
N ALA A 70 -1.06 -1.67 -10.11
CA ALA A 70 -0.27 -1.31 -8.94
C ALA A 70 -0.69 -2.12 -7.69
N LYS A 71 -1.99 -2.25 -7.43
CA LYS A 71 -2.53 -3.09 -6.36
C LYS A 71 -2.08 -4.55 -6.52
N GLU A 72 -2.23 -5.12 -7.71
CA GLU A 72 -1.82 -6.50 -8.00
C GLU A 72 -0.31 -6.71 -7.78
N ALA A 73 0.52 -5.74 -8.18
CA ALA A 73 1.96 -5.79 -7.93
C ALA A 73 2.29 -5.75 -6.43
N MET A 74 1.57 -4.96 -5.64
CA MET A 74 1.70 -4.96 -4.17
C MET A 74 1.32 -6.31 -3.57
N LEU A 75 0.19 -6.89 -3.98
CA LEU A 75 -0.24 -8.22 -3.50
C LEU A 75 0.81 -9.30 -3.79
N ARG A 76 1.40 -9.28 -4.98
CA ARG A 76 2.50 -10.19 -5.34
C ARG A 76 3.73 -9.97 -4.48
N TYR A 77 4.08 -8.72 -4.16
CA TYR A 77 5.22 -8.40 -3.30
C TYR A 77 5.03 -8.90 -1.85
N PHE A 78 3.80 -8.87 -1.34
CA PHE A 78 3.50 -9.35 0.01
C PHE A 78 3.37 -10.89 0.11
N THR A 79 3.27 -11.58 -1.03
CA THR A 79 3.22 -13.04 -1.05
C THR A 79 4.65 -13.58 -0.82
N PRO A 80 4.84 -14.59 0.05
CA PRO A 80 6.13 -15.24 0.24
C PRO A 80 6.64 -15.95 -1.03
#